data_AF-A0A4R6U401-F1
#
_entry.id   AF-A0A4R6U401-F1
#
_cell.length_a   1.000
_cell.length_b   1.000
_cell.length_c   1.000
_cell.angle_alpha   90.00
_cell.angle_beta   90.00
_cell.angle_gamma   90.00
#
_symmetry.space_group_name_H-M   'P 1'
#
loop_
_entity.id
_entity.type
_entity.pdbx_description
1 polymer ?
#
loop_
_entity_poly.entity_id
_entity_poly.type
_entity_poly.pdbx_seq_one_letter_code
_entity_poly.pdbx_strand_id
1 'polypeptide(L)' 'MIITKQIIQGKGIDYTLRSAELQDAKALSALRVQIDGETDHMDRVYGEA' A
#
# COMPACT_ATOMS: atom_id res chain seq x y z
N MET A 1 -4.28 -2.50 -14.47
CA MET A 1 -3.28 -1.67 -15.16
C MET A 1 -1.91 -2.09 -14.65
N ILE A 2 -0.99 -2.50 -15.53
CA ILE A 2 0.38 -2.84 -15.15
C ILE A 2 1.24 -1.58 -15.33
N ILE A 3 1.87 -1.14 -14.26
CA ILE A 3 2.79 0.01 -14.24
C ILE A 3 4.23 -0.52 -14.28
N THR A 4 4.99 -0.10 -15.29
CA THR A 4 6.42 -0.34 -15.39
C THR A 4 7.18 0.56 -14.43
N LYS A 5 8.34 0.10 -13.94
CA LYS A 5 9.15 0.85 -12.99
C LYS A 5 9.59 2.20 -13.59
N GLN A 6 9.26 3.29 -12.91
CA GLN A 6 9.67 4.65 -13.28
C GLN A 6 9.99 5.49 -12.03
N ILE A 7 10.80 6.52 -12.21
CA ILE A 7 11.19 7.46 -11.16
C ILE A 7 10.36 8.74 -11.32
N ILE A 8 9.80 9.22 -10.22
CA ILE A 8 9.01 10.45 -10.17
C ILE A 8 9.63 11.36 -9.11
N GLN A 9 9.89 12.61 -9.45
CA GLN A 9 10.47 13.58 -8.52
C GLN A 9 9.34 14.42 -7.90
N GLY A 10 9.37 14.61 -6.59
CA GLY A 10 8.39 15.45 -5.90
C GLY A 10 8.84 15.79 -4.49
N LYS A 11 8.53 17.01 -4.03
CA LYS A 11 8.92 17.48 -2.68
C LYS A 11 10.43 17.33 -2.38
N GLY A 12 11.28 17.37 -3.41
CA GLY A 12 12.73 17.16 -3.28
C GLY A 12 13.15 15.69 -3.06
N ILE A 13 12.25 14.73 -3.30
CA ILE A 13 12.48 13.30 -3.12
C ILE A 13 12.15 12.58 -4.42
N ASP A 14 12.97 11.58 -4.76
CA ASP A 14 12.71 10.67 -5.87
C ASP A 14 11.91 9.45 -5.40
N TYR A 15 10.73 9.27 -5.99
CA TYR A 15 9.83 8.14 -5.76
C TYR A 15 10.01 7.10 -6.88
N THR A 16 10.07 5.82 -6.51
CA THR A 16 9.97 4.74 -7.49
C THR A 16 8.52 4.27 -7.56
N LEU A 17 7.87 4.45 -8.72
CA LEU A 17 6.53 3.94 -8.98
C LEU A 17 6.62 2.69 -9.87
N ARG A 18 6.05 1.58 -9.41
CA ARG A 18 5.98 0.30 -10.14
C ARG A 18 4.76 -0.51 -9.69
N SER A 19 4.41 -1.54 -10.45
CA SER A 19 3.44 -2.54 -10.01
C SER A 19 3.94 -3.27 -8.76
N ALA A 20 3.01 -3.63 -7.87
CA ALA A 20 3.31 -4.44 -6.70
C ALA A 20 3.75 -5.84 -7.11
N GLU A 21 4.75 -6.37 -6.40
CA GLU A 21 5.28 -7.71 -6.56
C GLU A 21 5.03 -8.50 -5.26
N LEU A 22 5.20 -9.82 -5.29
CA LEU A 22 4.94 -10.68 -4.13
C LEU A 22 5.70 -10.25 -2.87
N GLN A 23 6.91 -9.72 -3.04
CA GLN A 23 7.74 -9.19 -1.95
C GLN A 23 7.13 -7.97 -1.24
N ASP A 24 6.28 -7.21 -1.93
CA ASP A 24 5.63 -6.02 -1.37
C ASP A 24 4.38 -6.39 -0.54
N ALA A 25 3.86 -7.62 -0.69
CA ALA A 25 2.60 -8.03 -0.07
C ALA A 25 2.57 -7.80 1.45
N LYS A 26 3.69 -8.10 2.14
CA LYS A 26 3.79 -7.89 3.59
C LYS A 26 3.76 -6.41 3.97
N ALA A 27 4.49 -5.58 3.23
CA ALA A 27 4.54 -4.13 3.48
C ALA A 27 3.19 -3.47 3.17
N LEU A 28 2.54 -3.89 2.08
CA LEU A 28 1.20 -3.40 1.70
C LEU A 28 0.12 -3.84 2.68
N SER A 29 0.19 -5.08 3.20
CA SER A 29 -0.73 -5.57 4.23
C SER A 29 -0.60 -4.77 5.54
N ALA A 30 0.64 -4.50 5.98
CA ALA A 30 0.88 -3.66 7.15
C ALA A 30 0.40 -2.22 6.93
N LEU A 31 0.67 -1.65 5.74
CA LEU A 31 0.23 -0.31 5.38
C LEU A 31 -1.31 -0.21 5.30
N ARG A 32 -2.00 -1.26 4.82
CA ARG A 32 -3.47 -1.31 4.78
C ARG A 32 -4.08 -1.10 6.15
N VAL A 33 -3.52 -1.67 7.21
CA VAL A 33 -3.98 -1.46 8.60
C VAL A 33 -3.83 -0.01 9.04
N GLN A 34 -2.79 0.68 8.57
CA GLN A 34 -2.54 2.08 8.90
C GLN A 34 -3.39 3.06 8.06
N ILE A 35 -3.69 2.69 6.81
CA ILE A 35 -4.51 3.49 5.88
C ILE A 35 -6.01 3.27 6.11
N ASP A 36 -6.40 2.10 6.62
CA ASP A 36 -7.77 1.82 7.08
C ASP A 36 -8.08 2.68 8.32
N GLY A 37 -8.41 3.95 8.08
CA GLY A 37 -9.14 4.83 8.99
C GLY A 37 -10.58 4.38 9.26
N GLU A 38 -10.93 3.13 8.94
CA GLU A 38 -12.18 2.45 9.34
C GLU A 38 -12.06 1.78 10.72
N THR A 39 -10.99 2.03 11.48
CA THR A 39 -10.98 1.67 12.92
C THR A 39 -11.91 2.55 13.76
N ASP A 40 -12.54 3.59 13.20
CA ASP A 40 -13.64 4.30 13.86
C ASP A 40 -14.98 3.55 13.81
N HIS A 41 -15.11 2.50 12.98
CA HIS A 41 -16.33 1.70 12.89
C HIS A 41 -16.19 0.24 13.33
N MET A 42 -15.02 -0.21 13.80
CA MET A 42 -14.81 -1.51 14.48
C MET A 42 -15.45 -2.77 13.83
N ASP A 43 -15.83 -2.72 12.56
CA ASP A 43 -16.62 -3.79 11.92
C ASP A 43 -15.75 -4.84 11.21
N ARG A 44 -14.42 -4.84 11.41
CA ARG A 44 -13.54 -5.87 10.84
C ARG A 44 -13.18 -6.94 11.87
N VAL A 45 -13.70 -8.15 11.67
CA VAL A 45 -13.37 -9.33 12.46
C VAL A 45 -12.14 -10.04 11.87
N TYR A 46 -11.28 -10.56 12.74
CA TYR A 46 -10.13 -11.39 12.37
C TYR A 46 -10.62 -12.58 11.51
N GLY A 47 -10.31 -12.58 10.21
CA GLY A 47 -10.71 -13.66 9.29
C GLY A 47 -11.44 -13.23 8.01
N GLU A 48 -11.70 -11.93 7.81
CA GLU A 48 -12.27 -11.46 6.55
C GLU A 48 -11.16 -11.25 5.50
N ALA A 49 -11.13 -12.20 4.55
CA ALA A 49 -10.22 -12.30 3.41
C ALA A 49 -10.97 -12.08 2.10
#